data_AF-A0A3D1TRJ7-F1
#
_entry.id   AF-A0A3D1TRJ7-F1
#
_cell.length_a   1.000
_cell.length_b   1.000
_cell.length_c   1.000
_cell.angle_alpha   90.00
_cell.angle_beta   90.00
_cell.angle_gamma   90.00
#
_symmetry.space_group_name_H-M   'P 1'
#
loop_
_entity.id
_entity.type
_entity.pdbx_description
1 polymer ?
#
loop_
_entity_poly.entity_id
_entity_poly.type
_entity_poly.pdbx_seq_one_letter_code
_entity_poly.pdbx_strand_id
1 'polypeptide(L)'
;GGPGAAGTVTAINGNTITIKPGTGLGGMQQSSVTSIVVSSSTQYVAGFGASASKDSVKVGAFVRAQGSVSADGKTLTASLVSVRSGGQPGTPASPFGGTSGAST
;
A
#
# COMPACT_ATOMS: atom_id res chain seq x y z
N GLY A 1 -15.04 4.87 -13.93
CA GLY A 1 -14.07 4.56 -12.87
C GLY A 1 -14.84 4.12 -11.66
N GLY A 2 -14.63 2.90 -11.17
CA GLY A 2 -15.33 2.39 -9.99
C GLY A 2 -14.79 2.97 -8.68
N PRO A 3 -15.49 2.76 -7.56
CA PRO A 3 -15.02 3.14 -6.24
C PRO A 3 -13.67 2.49 -5.93
N GLY A 4 -12.73 3.30 -5.45
CA GLY A 4 -11.38 2.87 -5.16
C GLY A 4 -10.74 3.74 -4.08
N ALA A 5 -9.78 3.17 -3.39
CA ALA A 5 -9.00 3.84 -2.36
C ALA A 5 -7.51 3.71 -2.69
N ALA A 6 -6.76 4.80 -2.53
CA ALA A 6 -5.33 4.81 -2.72
C ALA A 6 -4.66 5.44 -1.50
N GLY A 7 -3.59 4.82 -1.03
CA GLY A 7 -2.91 5.29 0.16
C GLY A 7 -1.67 4.49 0.50
N THR A 8 -0.95 4.99 1.49
CA THR A 8 0.23 4.31 2.04
C THR A 8 -0.20 3.34 3.12
N VAL A 9 0.27 2.10 3.07
CA VAL A 9 -0.01 1.10 4.10
C VAL A 9 0.63 1.52 5.41
N THR A 10 -0.15 1.62 6.47
CA THR A 10 0.31 1.95 7.83
C THR A 10 0.31 0.73 8.75
N ALA A 11 -0.59 -0.22 8.51
CA ALA A 11 -0.64 -1.47 9.25
C ALA A 11 -1.21 -2.59 8.37
N ILE A 12 -0.83 -3.83 8.68
CA ILE A 12 -1.36 -5.02 8.03
C ILE A 12 -1.76 -5.99 9.14
N ASN A 13 -3.04 -6.37 9.17
CA ASN A 13 -3.59 -7.30 10.14
C ASN A 13 -4.32 -8.42 9.43
N GLY A 14 -3.59 -9.48 9.07
CA GLY A 14 -4.10 -10.66 8.36
C GLY A 14 -4.69 -10.33 6.99
N ASN A 15 -6.01 -10.13 6.95
CA ASN A 15 -6.79 -9.80 5.75
C ASN A 15 -7.23 -8.33 5.69
N THR A 16 -6.91 -7.54 6.72
CA THR A 16 -7.23 -6.12 6.76
C THR A 16 -5.94 -5.32 6.63
N ILE A 17 -5.87 -4.46 5.62
CA ILE A 17 -4.76 -3.57 5.34
C ILE A 17 -5.22 -2.16 5.73
N THR A 18 -4.59 -1.57 6.73
CA THR A 18 -4.82 -0.19 7.10
C THR A 18 -3.97 0.69 6.21
N ILE A 19 -4.61 1.65 5.54
CA ILE A 19 -3.94 2.65 4.73
C ILE A 19 -4.21 4.05 5.26
N LYS A 20 -3.25 4.93 5.03
CA LYS A 20 -3.45 6.37 5.11
C LYS A 20 -3.86 6.87 3.72
N PRO A 21 -5.13 7.22 3.49
CA PRO A 21 -5.57 7.74 2.20
C PRO A 21 -4.78 9.01 1.86
N GLY A 22 -4.29 9.06 0.63
CA GLY A 22 -3.63 10.26 0.11
C GLY A 22 -4.66 11.33 -0.24
N THR A 23 -4.34 12.59 0.02
CA THR A 23 -5.08 13.72 -0.55
C THR A 23 -4.78 13.80 -2.05
N GLY A 24 -5.82 13.92 -2.87
CA GLY A 24 -5.65 14.10 -4.32
C GLY A 24 -5.01 15.46 -4.63
N LEU A 25 -4.64 15.65 -5.90
CA LEU A 25 -4.26 16.96 -6.45
C LEU A 25 -5.41 17.95 -6.18
N GLY A 26 -5.17 18.92 -5.29
CA GLY A 26 -6.18 19.87 -4.80
C GLY A 26 -6.60 19.70 -3.34
N GLY A 27 -6.02 18.77 -2.58
CA GLY A 27 -6.30 18.61 -1.14
C GLY A 27 -7.62 17.89 -0.82
N MET A 28 -8.44 17.57 -1.84
CA MET A 28 -9.65 16.77 -1.67
C MET A 28 -9.28 15.31 -1.41
N GLN A 29 -9.80 14.78 -0.31
CA GLN A 29 -9.74 13.34 -0.03
C GLN A 29 -10.49 12.62 -1.14
N GLN A 30 -9.77 11.89 -1.99
CA GLN A 30 -10.39 11.09 -3.07
C GLN A 30 -11.17 9.90 -2.51
N SER A 31 -10.88 9.50 -1.27
CA SER A 31 -11.56 8.43 -0.55
C SER A 31 -11.34 8.59 0.95
N SER A 32 -12.38 8.40 1.76
CA SER A 32 -12.30 8.36 3.23
C SER A 32 -11.98 6.97 3.78
N VAL A 33 -11.65 6.04 2.88
CA VAL A 33 -11.31 4.65 3.21
C VAL A 33 -9.94 4.60 3.88
N THR A 34 -9.91 4.08 5.10
CA THR A 34 -8.68 3.83 5.86
C THR A 34 -8.41 2.33 6.03
N SER A 35 -9.42 1.49 5.78
CA SER A 35 -9.32 0.04 5.94
C SER A 35 -9.68 -0.66 4.64
N ILE A 36 -8.76 -1.47 4.14
CA ILE A 36 -8.96 -2.30 2.97
C ILE A 36 -9.05 -3.75 3.42
N VAL A 37 -10.17 -4.39 3.18
CA VAL A 37 -10.36 -5.83 3.40
C VAL A 37 -10.01 -6.56 2.10
N VAL A 38 -9.05 -7.46 2.18
CA VAL A 38 -8.65 -8.35 1.09
C VAL A 38 -9.12 -9.78 1.37
N SER A 39 -9.53 -10.49 0.33
CA SER A 39 -9.97 -11.88 0.37
C SER A 39 -9.09 -12.73 -0.55
N SER A 40 -9.29 -14.05 -0.54
CA SER A 40 -8.64 -14.98 -1.48
C SER A 40 -9.00 -14.73 -2.94
N SER A 41 -10.11 -14.03 -3.20
CA SER A 41 -10.53 -13.59 -4.54
C SER A 41 -9.88 -12.27 -4.99
N THR A 42 -9.11 -11.61 -4.12
CA THR A 42 -8.48 -10.33 -4.45
C THR A 42 -7.31 -10.55 -5.40
N GLN A 43 -7.33 -9.87 -6.55
CA GLN A 43 -6.21 -9.89 -7.49
C GLN A 43 -5.15 -8.86 -7.10
N TYR A 44 -3.89 -9.29 -7.04
CA TYR A 44 -2.76 -8.43 -6.76
C TYR A 44 -1.98 -8.13 -8.03
N VAL A 45 -1.77 -6.84 -8.31
CA VAL A 45 -1.00 -6.38 -9.47
C VAL A 45 0.04 -5.34 -9.01
N ALA A 46 1.24 -5.38 -9.56
CA ALA A 46 2.17 -4.27 -9.47
C ALA A 46 1.88 -3.32 -10.65
N GLY A 47 1.93 -2.01 -10.39
CA GLY A 47 1.63 -1.00 -11.42
C GLY A 47 2.38 -1.27 -12.74
N PHE A 48 1.78 -0.89 -13.87
CA PHE A 48 2.25 -1.22 -15.24
C PHE A 48 2.13 -2.70 -15.65
N GLY A 49 1.12 -3.42 -15.15
CA GLY A 49 0.83 -4.78 -15.63
C GLY A 49 1.76 -5.86 -15.10
N ALA A 50 2.59 -5.54 -14.10
CA ALA A 50 3.34 -6.53 -13.36
C ALA A 50 2.41 -7.28 -12.39
N SER A 51 2.69 -8.55 -12.11
CA SER A 51 2.01 -9.29 -11.05
C SER A 51 2.62 -8.95 -9.69
N ALA A 52 1.79 -8.60 -8.71
CA ALA A 52 2.22 -8.46 -7.32
C ALA A 52 1.70 -9.66 -6.51
N SER A 53 2.32 -9.92 -5.36
CA SER A 53 1.78 -10.85 -4.36
C SER A 53 1.43 -10.08 -3.09
N LYS A 54 0.67 -10.73 -2.21
CA LYS A 54 0.39 -10.24 -0.85
C LYS A 54 1.70 -9.93 -0.09
N ASP A 55 2.78 -10.68 -0.33
CA ASP A 55 4.12 -10.43 0.23
C ASP A 55 4.73 -9.09 -0.19
N SER A 56 4.31 -8.55 -1.33
CA SER A 56 4.74 -7.23 -1.79
C SER A 56 4.04 -6.11 -1.01
N VAL A 57 2.93 -6.39 -0.34
CA VAL A 57 2.24 -5.45 0.54
C VAL A 57 3.00 -5.38 1.85
N LYS A 58 3.70 -4.28 2.07
CA LYS A 58 4.41 -3.99 3.32
C LYS A 58 3.97 -2.64 3.87
N VAL A 59 4.09 -2.47 5.18
CA VAL A 59 3.91 -1.15 5.80
C VAL A 59 4.92 -0.18 5.18
N GLY A 60 4.46 1.02 4.80
CA GLY A 60 5.22 1.99 4.03
C GLY A 60 5.08 1.87 2.51
N ALA A 61 4.56 0.76 1.98
CA ALA A 61 4.28 0.62 0.55
C ALA A 61 3.03 1.42 0.15
N PHE A 62 3.00 1.91 -1.07
CA PHE A 62 1.84 2.58 -1.63
C PHE A 62 0.95 1.57 -2.34
N VAL A 63 -0.32 1.51 -1.95
CA VAL A 63 -1.30 0.59 -2.53
C VAL A 63 -2.50 1.35 -3.04
N ARG A 64 -3.08 0.85 -4.14
CA ARG A 64 -4.33 1.33 -4.72
C ARG A 64 -5.27 0.16 -4.84
N ALA A 65 -6.30 0.15 -4.01
CA ALA A 65 -7.35 -0.85 -4.03
C ALA A 65 -8.57 -0.36 -4.81
N GLN A 66 -9.18 -1.26 -5.55
CA GLN A 66 -10.46 -1.06 -6.24
C GLN A 66 -11.44 -2.14 -5.79
N GLY A 67 -12.68 -1.73 -5.60
CA GLY A 67 -13.74 -2.63 -5.15
C GLY A 67 -14.91 -1.86 -4.59
N SER A 68 -15.62 -2.47 -3.65
CA SER A 68 -16.85 -1.89 -3.09
C SER A 68 -16.57 -1.24 -1.75
N VAL A 69 -16.91 0.05 -1.63
CA VAL A 69 -16.87 0.77 -0.35
C VAL A 69 -18.10 0.40 0.48
N SER A 70 -17.91 0.12 1.76
CA SER A 70 -18.99 -0.14 2.72
C SER A 70 -19.88 1.11 2.88
N ALA A 71 -21.11 0.92 3.35
CA ALA A 71 -22.02 2.02 3.67
C ALA A 71 -21.41 3.05 4.65
N ASP A 72 -20.47 2.61 5.50
CA ASP A 72 -19.73 3.47 6.45
C ASP A 72 -18.71 4.42 5.79
N GLY A 73 -18.40 4.22 4.51
CA GLY A 73 -17.41 5.03 3.76
C GLY A 73 -15.94 4.85 4.18
N LYS A 74 -15.67 4.07 5.24
CA LYS A 74 -14.34 3.88 5.85
C LYS A 74 -13.66 2.57 5.48
N THR A 75 -14.43 1.59 5.04
CA THR A 75 -13.96 0.24 4.73
C THR A 75 -14.19 -0.05 3.25
N LEU A 76 -13.19 -0.60 2.57
CA LEU A 76 -13.29 -1.02 1.17
C LEU A 76 -12.99 -2.51 1.07
N THR A 77 -13.89 -3.26 0.45
CA THR A 77 -13.67 -4.65 0.07
C THR A 77 -12.98 -4.66 -1.28
N ALA A 78 -11.69 -5.03 -1.30
CA ALA A 78 -10.90 -4.94 -2.52
C ALA A 78 -11.05 -6.20 -3.37
N SER A 79 -11.47 -6.01 -4.61
CA SER A 79 -11.42 -7.05 -5.64
C SER A 79 -10.09 -7.02 -6.40
N LEU A 80 -9.47 -5.84 -6.49
CA LEU A 80 -8.17 -5.65 -7.12
C LEU A 80 -7.29 -4.72 -6.28
N VAL A 81 -6.08 -5.15 -5.98
CA VAL A 81 -5.09 -4.38 -5.22
C VAL A 81 -3.86 -4.19 -6.09
N SER A 82 -3.66 -2.95 -6.51
CA SER A 82 -2.43 -2.52 -7.14
C SER A 82 -1.40 -2.13 -6.09
N VAL A 83 -0.33 -2.90 -5.95
CA VAL A 83 0.78 -2.63 -5.04
C VAL A 83 1.88 -1.95 -5.83
N ARG A 84 2.10 -0.66 -5.59
CA ARG A 84 3.36 -0.05 -6.01
C ARG A 84 4.34 -0.36 -4.89
N SER A 85 5.05 -1.47 -5.05
CA SER A 85 6.24 -1.68 -4.25
C SER A 85 7.13 -0.48 -4.53
N GLY A 86 7.34 0.37 -3.52
CA GLY A 86 8.42 1.33 -3.52
C GLY A 86 9.72 0.55 -3.40
N GLY A 87 10.04 -0.30 -4.38
CA GLY A 87 11.40 -0.70 -4.63
C GLY A 87 12.06 0.52 -5.26
N GLN A 88 12.96 1.21 -4.58
CA GLN A 88 14.33 0.74 -4.47
C GLN A 88 14.43 -0.75 -4.09
N PRO A 89 14.59 -1.63 -5.11
CA PRO A 89 15.17 -2.95 -4.87
C PRO A 89 16.42 -2.73 -4.03
N GLY A 90 16.58 -3.51 -2.96
CA GLY A 90 17.64 -3.30 -1.99
C GLY A 90 18.94 -2.92 -2.67
N THR A 91 19.46 -1.73 -2.35
CA THR A 91 20.89 -1.69 -2.12
C THR A 91 21.10 -2.69 -0.99
N PRO A 92 21.74 -3.85 -1.25
CA PRO A 92 22.22 -4.66 -0.14
C PRO A 92 22.96 -3.70 0.79
N ALA A 93 22.71 -3.85 2.08
CA ALA A 93 23.53 -3.22 3.09
C ALA A 93 24.98 -3.28 2.61
N SER A 94 25.61 -2.11 2.51
CA SER A 94 27.06 -2.00 2.32
C SER A 94 27.74 -3.10 3.15
N PRO A 95 28.75 -3.83 2.64
CA PRO A 95 29.57 -4.69 3.49
C PRO A 95 30.32 -3.89 4.58
N PHE A 96 30.18 -2.57 4.61
CA PHE A 96 30.71 -1.67 5.62
C PHE A 96 29.59 -1.26 6.59
N GLY A 97 29.17 -2.20 7.43
CA GLY A 97 28.60 -1.84 8.73
C GLY A 97 29.69 -1.18 9.57
N GLY A 98 29.47 0.07 9.97
CA GLY A 98 30.39 0.77 10.86
C GLY A 98 30.20 2.28 10.84
N THR A 99 29.20 2.76 11.56
CA THR A 99 29.26 4.11 12.15
C THR A 99 30.35 4.13 13.22
N SER A 100 31.08 5.25 13.29
CA SER A 100 31.82 5.78 14.45
C SER A 100 33.34 5.58 14.50
N GLY A 101 34.03 6.71 14.48
CA GLY A 101 35.46 6.92 14.70
C GLY A 101 35.83 8.31 14.16
N ALA A 102 35.21 9.38 14.66
CA ALA A 102 35.74 10.17 15.78
C ALA A 102 37.21 10.59 15.56
N SER A 103 37.36 11.88 15.31
CA SER A 103 38.57 12.71 15.36
C SER A 103 39.59 12.32 16.44
N THR A 104 40.84 12.10 16.02
CA THR A 104 42.11 12.71 16.47
C THR A 104 43.22 12.26 15.54
#